data_AF-A0A1I7M220-F1
#
_entry.id   AF-A0A1I7M220-F1
#
_cell.length_a   1.000
_cell.length_b   1.000
_cell.length_c   1.000
_cell.angle_alpha   90.00
_cell.angle_beta   90.00
_cell.angle_gamma   90.00
#
_symmetry.space_group_name_H-M   'P 1'
#
loop_
_entity.id
_entity.type
_entity.pdbx_description
1 polymer ?
#
loop_
_entity_poly.entity_id
_entity_poly.type
_entity_poly.pdbx_seq_one_letter_code
_entity_poly.pdbx_strand_id
1 'polypeptide(L)'
;MSIPSRVPSRPARVPNRPGRVPNRAPSSGEILRLPHLLRSLALAALLAAGAFAAPAHAAEGAVLVAQCKSLLRGAKVRGGEVEFRQDPETVGCWAFMGAVQDLAGVADAANQPPILGACLPPDGNRLQLVRAVVAYGASHPPALRENAGVLALLALRDAFPCRKD
;
A
#
# COMPACT_ATOMS: atom_id res chain seq x y z
N MET A 1 -72.82 20.58 20.62
CA MET A 1 -73.01 19.28 19.93
C MET A 1 -72.02 18.31 20.56
N SER A 2 -72.34 17.67 21.69
CA SER A 2 -73.33 16.61 21.94
C SER A 2 -72.88 15.23 21.43
N ILE A 3 -72.48 14.42 22.40
CA ILE A 3 -72.19 12.96 22.44
C ILE A 3 -73.51 12.19 22.13
N PRO A 4 -73.51 10.91 21.65
CA PRO A 4 -73.50 9.74 22.57
C PRO A 4 -72.82 8.45 22.02
N SER A 5 -72.13 7.67 22.88
CA SER A 5 -72.50 6.30 23.40
C SER A 5 -72.19 5.11 22.47
N ARG A 6 -71.82 3.87 22.85
CA ARG A 6 -71.66 3.03 24.08
C ARG A 6 -70.82 1.79 23.62
N VAL A 7 -69.79 1.25 24.32
CA VAL A 7 -69.77 0.28 25.46
C VAL A 7 -70.35 -1.11 25.09
N PRO A 8 -69.91 -2.27 25.63
CA PRO A 8 -68.60 -2.97 25.67
C PRO A 8 -68.74 -4.48 25.31
N SER A 9 -67.68 -5.31 25.39
CA SER A 9 -67.76 -6.75 25.79
C SER A 9 -66.36 -7.41 25.88
N ARG A 10 -65.92 -7.72 27.11
CA ARG A 10 -64.99 -8.82 27.46
C ARG A 10 -65.87 -10.01 27.94
N PRO A 11 -65.37 -11.24 28.29
CA PRO A 11 -64.01 -11.80 28.25
C PRO A 11 -63.95 -13.24 27.67
N ALA A 12 -62.74 -13.80 27.48
CA ALA A 12 -62.47 -15.21 27.82
C ALA A 12 -60.97 -15.42 28.10
N ARG A 13 -60.69 -16.08 29.22
CA ARG A 13 -59.37 -16.41 29.77
C ARG A 13 -59.08 -17.88 29.43
N VAL A 14 -57.88 -18.20 28.95
CA VAL A 14 -57.40 -19.59 28.78
C VAL A 14 -56.02 -19.71 29.44
N PRO A 15 -55.70 -20.82 30.15
CA PRO A 15 -54.69 -20.84 31.20
C PRO A 15 -53.28 -21.27 30.77
N ASN A 16 -52.37 -20.99 31.70
CA ASN A 16 -50.91 -21.19 31.78
C ASN A 16 -50.45 -22.67 31.74
N ARG A 17 -49.30 -22.94 31.10
CA ARG A 17 -48.33 -23.99 31.52
C ARG A 17 -46.88 -23.58 31.16
N PRO A 18 -45.94 -23.56 32.13
CA PRO A 18 -44.51 -23.45 31.83
C PRO A 18 -43.87 -24.84 31.74
N GLY A 19 -43.33 -25.17 30.56
CA GLY A 19 -42.45 -26.33 30.36
C GLY A 19 -41.01 -25.98 30.70
N ARG A 20 -40.46 -26.62 31.74
CA ARG A 20 -39.09 -26.49 32.24
C ARG A 20 -38.13 -27.32 31.36
N VAL A 21 -37.15 -26.69 30.72
CA VAL A 21 -36.03 -27.37 30.05
C VAL A 21 -34.89 -27.58 31.06
N PRO A 22 -34.37 -28.81 31.27
CA PRO A 22 -33.25 -29.04 32.17
C PRO A 22 -31.90 -28.78 31.49
N ASN A 23 -31.06 -27.97 32.11
CA ASN A 23 -29.65 -27.77 31.75
C ASN A 23 -28.82 -29.02 32.12
N ARG A 24 -28.13 -29.63 31.14
CA ARG A 24 -27.01 -30.55 31.38
C ARG A 24 -25.70 -29.78 31.20
N ALA A 25 -24.88 -29.75 32.24
CA ALA A 25 -23.50 -29.30 32.18
C ALA A 25 -22.63 -30.29 31.38
N PRO A 26 -21.65 -29.83 30.58
CA PRO A 26 -20.69 -30.72 29.94
C PRO A 26 -19.57 -31.11 30.92
N SER A 27 -19.26 -32.41 30.97
CA SER A 27 -18.19 -33.01 31.76
C SER A 27 -16.82 -32.74 31.16
N SER A 28 -15.93 -32.20 31.98
CA SER A 28 -14.49 -32.02 31.74
C SER A 28 -13.81 -33.37 31.54
N GLY A 29 -13.09 -33.56 30.42
CA GLY A 29 -12.27 -34.76 30.29
C GLY A 29 -11.50 -35.07 29.01
N GLU A 30 -11.41 -34.23 27.96
CA GLU A 30 -10.60 -34.59 26.75
C GLU A 30 -10.13 -33.37 25.90
N ILE A 31 -9.61 -32.29 26.49
CA ILE A 31 -9.26 -31.06 25.71
C ILE A 31 -7.75 -30.78 25.61
N LEU A 32 -6.89 -31.57 26.24
CA LEU A 32 -5.47 -31.19 26.40
C LEU A 32 -4.48 -31.77 25.35
N ARG A 33 -4.91 -32.01 24.10
CA ARG A 33 -3.98 -32.32 22.99
C ARG A 33 -4.29 -31.62 21.67
N LEU A 34 -5.50 -31.09 21.50
CA LEU A 34 -5.95 -30.40 20.30
C LEU A 34 -5.28 -29.04 20.00
N PRO A 35 -4.91 -28.19 20.98
CA PRO A 35 -4.41 -26.84 20.67
C PRO A 35 -2.96 -26.82 20.16
N HIS A 36 -2.16 -27.84 20.47
CA HIS A 36 -0.77 -27.93 20.03
C HIS A 36 -0.65 -28.40 18.57
N LEU A 37 -1.51 -29.32 18.14
CA LEU A 37 -1.60 -29.78 16.75
C LEU A 37 -2.07 -28.67 15.81
N LEU A 38 -3.10 -27.92 16.20
CA LEU A 38 -3.59 -26.77 15.41
C LEU A 38 -2.53 -25.64 15.30
N ARG A 39 -1.80 -25.36 16.38
CA ARG A 39 -0.70 -24.37 16.38
C ARG A 39 0.47 -24.80 15.50
N SER A 40 0.86 -26.07 15.53
CA SER A 40 1.96 -26.58 14.72
C SER A 40 1.59 -26.67 13.23
N LEU A 41 0.34 -27.02 12.90
CA LEU A 41 -0.20 -26.93 11.55
C LEU A 41 -0.23 -25.49 11.02
N ALA A 42 -0.66 -24.52 11.83
CA ALA A 42 -0.63 -23.11 11.46
C ALA A 42 0.80 -22.60 11.21
N LEU A 43 1.76 -22.95 12.08
CA LEU A 43 3.17 -22.59 11.88
C LEU A 43 3.75 -23.21 10.61
N ALA A 44 3.46 -24.50 10.35
CA ALA A 44 3.92 -25.20 9.17
C ALA A 44 3.34 -24.59 7.87
N ALA A 45 2.08 -24.16 7.89
CA ALA A 45 1.45 -23.46 6.77
C ALA A 45 2.07 -22.08 6.50
N LEU A 46 2.40 -21.30 7.55
CA LEU A 46 3.12 -20.03 7.39
C LEU A 46 4.54 -20.23 6.84
N LEU A 47 5.26 -21.25 7.31
CA LEU A 47 6.61 -21.58 6.82
C LEU A 47 6.59 -22.05 5.36
N ALA A 48 5.60 -22.84 4.96
CA ALA A 48 5.44 -23.30 3.58
C ALA A 48 5.09 -22.16 2.60
N ALA A 49 4.34 -21.15 3.05
CA ALA A 49 4.01 -19.99 2.22
C ALA A 49 5.23 -19.08 1.90
N GLY A 50 6.29 -19.13 2.71
CA GLY A 50 7.53 -18.37 2.47
C GLY A 50 8.46 -18.96 1.41
N ALA A 51 8.26 -20.22 1.03
CA ALA A 51 9.18 -20.94 0.14
C ALA A 51 8.95 -20.71 -1.37
N PHE A 52 7.87 -20.01 -1.75
CA PHE A 52 7.50 -19.72 -3.15
C PHE A 52 7.70 -18.24 -3.53
N ALA A 53 8.73 -17.59 -3.01
CA ALA A 53 9.12 -16.28 -3.52
C ALA A 53 9.73 -16.45 -4.92
N ALA A 54 9.05 -15.93 -5.95
CA ALA A 54 9.64 -15.83 -7.29
C ALA A 54 10.95 -15.02 -7.21
N PRO A 55 11.95 -15.33 -8.06
CA PRO A 55 13.19 -14.56 -8.07
C PRO A 55 12.89 -13.07 -8.27
N ALA A 56 13.34 -12.25 -7.32
CA ALA A 56 13.21 -10.81 -7.39
C ALA A 56 14.22 -10.30 -8.42
N HIS A 57 13.78 -10.15 -9.66
CA HIS A 57 14.54 -9.41 -10.66
C HIS A 57 14.33 -7.92 -10.42
N ALA A 58 15.41 -7.15 -10.49
CA ALA A 58 15.29 -5.71 -10.45
C ALA A 58 14.49 -5.25 -11.69
N ALA A 59 13.53 -4.36 -11.46
CA ALA A 59 12.64 -3.90 -12.52
C ALA A 59 13.43 -3.28 -13.68
N GLU A 60 12.99 -3.54 -14.91
CA GLU A 60 13.51 -2.85 -16.09
C GLU A 60 13.05 -1.38 -16.11
N GLY A 61 13.84 -0.53 -16.75
CA GLY A 61 13.53 0.89 -16.93
C GLY A 61 12.20 1.12 -17.62
N ALA A 62 11.82 0.26 -18.57
CA ALA A 62 10.52 0.28 -19.23
C ALA A 62 9.35 0.18 -18.24
N VAL A 63 9.47 -0.72 -17.25
CA VAL A 63 8.45 -0.91 -16.21
C VAL A 63 8.35 0.33 -15.33
N LEU A 64 9.50 0.86 -14.86
CA LEU A 64 9.53 2.08 -14.06
C LEU A 64 8.88 3.26 -14.80
N VAL A 65 9.24 3.47 -16.07
CA VAL A 65 8.70 4.58 -16.88
C VAL A 65 7.19 4.41 -17.10
N ALA A 66 6.69 3.20 -17.32
CA ALA A 66 5.26 2.93 -17.46
C ALA A 66 4.50 3.26 -16.16
N GLN A 67 4.99 2.78 -15.03
CA GLN A 67 4.44 3.06 -13.69
C GLN A 67 4.43 4.57 -13.40
N CYS A 68 5.54 5.25 -13.68
CA CYS A 68 5.64 6.70 -13.47
C CYS A 68 4.74 7.51 -14.41
N LYS A 69 4.54 7.07 -15.66
CA LYS A 69 3.51 7.65 -16.53
C LYS A 69 2.11 7.46 -15.94
N SER A 70 1.83 6.30 -15.35
CA SER A 70 0.56 6.01 -14.67
C SER A 70 0.32 6.96 -13.49
N LEU A 71 1.33 7.13 -12.64
CA LEU A 71 1.30 8.08 -11.53
C LEU A 71 1.04 9.51 -12.01
N LEU A 72 1.77 10.00 -13.01
CA LEU A 72 1.62 11.39 -13.49
C LEU A 72 0.23 11.69 -14.07
N ARG A 73 -0.46 10.70 -14.65
CA ARG A 73 -1.84 10.89 -15.15
C ARG A 73 -2.86 11.09 -14.03
N GLY A 74 -2.64 10.49 -12.86
CA GLY A 74 -3.58 10.50 -11.74
C GLY A 74 -3.21 11.42 -10.58
N ALA A 75 -1.96 11.86 -10.50
CA ALA A 75 -1.46 12.64 -9.38
C ALA A 75 -2.00 14.08 -9.38
N LYS A 76 -2.41 14.56 -8.21
CA LYS A 76 -2.87 15.93 -7.96
C LYS A 76 -2.12 16.49 -6.76
N VAL A 77 -1.68 17.75 -6.85
CA VAL A 77 -1.03 18.43 -5.72
C VAL A 77 -2.08 19.25 -4.98
N ARG A 78 -2.20 19.05 -3.67
CA ARG A 78 -3.11 19.80 -2.78
C ARG A 78 -2.41 20.08 -1.46
N GLY A 79 -2.30 21.37 -1.10
CA GLY A 79 -1.72 21.77 0.19
C GLY A 79 -0.29 21.29 0.44
N GLY A 80 0.51 21.05 -0.61
CA GLY A 80 1.87 20.50 -0.51
C GLY A 80 1.94 18.96 -0.55
N GLU A 81 0.80 18.27 -0.43
CA GLU A 81 0.71 16.82 -0.58
C GLU A 81 0.40 16.41 -2.01
N VAL A 82 0.75 15.17 -2.33
CA VAL A 82 0.47 14.55 -3.64
C VAL A 82 -0.55 13.45 -3.45
N GLU A 83 -1.77 13.69 -3.91
CA GLU A 83 -2.88 12.73 -3.93
C GLU A 83 -2.85 11.94 -5.25
N PHE A 84 -2.90 10.61 -5.16
CA PHE A 84 -3.01 9.72 -6.31
C PHE A 84 -3.70 8.41 -5.92
N ARG A 85 -4.23 7.68 -6.91
CA ARG A 85 -4.83 6.36 -6.69
C ARG A 85 -3.80 5.41 -6.07
N GLN A 86 -4.16 4.64 -5.06
CA GLN A 86 -3.26 3.71 -4.37
C GLN A 86 -3.29 2.32 -5.03
N ASP A 87 -2.92 2.24 -6.31
CA ASP A 87 -2.78 0.98 -7.03
C ASP A 87 -1.30 0.58 -7.17
N PRO A 88 -0.97 -0.68 -7.47
CA PRO A 88 0.40 -1.16 -7.44
C PRO A 88 1.37 -0.40 -8.35
N GLU A 89 0.89 0.12 -9.49
CA GLU A 89 1.75 0.86 -10.43
C GLU A 89 2.13 2.23 -9.89
N THR A 90 1.13 2.99 -9.45
CA THR A 90 1.33 4.36 -8.96
C THR A 90 2.13 4.36 -7.65
N VAL A 91 1.84 3.41 -6.76
CA VAL A 91 2.59 3.20 -5.51
C VAL A 91 4.02 2.76 -5.82
N GLY A 92 4.21 1.87 -6.80
CA GLY A 92 5.53 1.42 -7.23
C GLY A 92 6.44 2.57 -7.64
N CYS A 93 6.00 3.44 -8.56
CA CYS A 93 6.78 4.61 -8.95
C CYS A 93 7.00 5.58 -7.77
N TRP A 94 5.95 5.87 -6.99
CA TRP A 94 6.06 6.83 -5.88
C TRP A 94 7.06 6.38 -4.81
N ALA A 95 7.03 5.09 -4.45
CA ALA A 95 7.94 4.50 -3.49
C ALA A 95 9.37 4.46 -4.03
N PHE A 96 9.55 4.03 -5.28
CA PHE A 96 10.86 4.01 -5.94
C PHE A 96 11.50 5.41 -5.97
N MET A 97 10.74 6.42 -6.40
CA MET A 97 11.24 7.79 -6.45
C MET A 97 11.43 8.40 -5.06
N GLY A 98 10.69 7.93 -4.05
CA GLY A 98 10.97 8.26 -2.65
C GLY A 98 12.34 7.77 -2.21
N ALA A 99 12.66 6.50 -2.45
CA ALA A 99 13.98 5.95 -2.12
C ALA A 99 15.12 6.68 -2.85
N VAL A 100 14.92 7.04 -4.12
CA VAL A 100 15.91 7.82 -4.89
C VAL A 100 16.10 9.21 -4.30
N GLN A 101 15.01 9.88 -3.91
CA GLN A 101 15.06 11.18 -3.26
C GLN A 101 15.76 11.12 -1.90
N ASP A 102 15.46 10.12 -1.09
CA ASP A 102 16.09 9.92 0.22
C ASP A 102 17.59 9.72 0.06
N LEU A 103 18.03 8.88 -0.89
CA LEU A 103 19.45 8.66 -1.16
C LEU A 103 20.17 9.92 -1.64
N ALA A 104 19.51 10.77 -2.42
CA ALA A 104 20.06 12.07 -2.80
C ALA A 104 20.20 13.00 -1.59
N GLY A 105 19.21 13.02 -0.70
CA GLY A 105 19.20 13.84 0.51
C GLY A 105 20.21 13.41 1.58
N VAL A 106 20.57 12.12 1.65
CA VAL A 106 21.58 11.62 2.61
C VAL A 106 22.93 12.32 2.43
N ALA A 107 23.36 12.54 1.18
CA ALA A 107 24.63 13.21 0.90
C ALA A 107 24.62 14.66 1.36
N ASP A 108 23.53 15.37 1.05
CA ASP A 108 23.32 16.77 1.40
C ASP A 108 23.33 16.98 2.93
N ALA A 109 22.55 16.15 3.65
CA ALA A 109 22.50 16.18 5.10
C ALA A 109 23.86 15.88 5.78
N ALA A 110 24.71 15.11 5.12
CA ALA A 110 26.05 14.77 5.59
C ALA A 110 27.15 15.76 5.13
N ASN A 111 26.80 16.83 4.39
CA ASN A 111 27.75 17.73 3.72
C ASN A 111 28.78 16.96 2.85
N GLN A 112 28.32 15.91 2.17
CA GLN A 112 29.13 15.07 1.27
C GLN A 112 28.80 15.37 -0.20
N PRO A 113 29.71 15.05 -1.13
CA PRO A 113 29.42 15.13 -2.56
C PRO A 113 28.16 14.33 -2.95
N PRO A 114 27.36 14.77 -3.94
CA PRO A 114 26.13 14.09 -4.33
C PRO A 114 26.37 12.63 -4.74
N ILE A 115 25.76 11.69 -4.02
CA ILE A 115 25.92 10.23 -4.24
C ILE A 115 25.48 9.83 -5.66
N LEU A 116 24.41 10.46 -6.16
CA LEU A 116 23.87 10.17 -7.49
C LEU A 116 24.58 10.94 -8.62
N GLY A 117 25.60 11.76 -8.29
CA GLY A 117 26.23 12.65 -9.27
C GLY A 117 25.25 13.64 -9.92
N ALA A 118 24.12 13.90 -9.26
CA ALA A 118 23.06 14.80 -9.69
C ALA A 118 22.76 15.77 -8.54
N CYS A 119 22.53 17.04 -8.88
CA CYS A 119 22.33 18.12 -7.93
C CYS A 119 20.84 18.47 -7.90
N LEU A 120 20.09 17.70 -7.08
CA LEU A 120 18.65 17.86 -6.97
C LEU A 120 18.31 19.22 -6.33
N PRO A 121 17.23 19.89 -6.77
CA PRO A 121 16.80 21.13 -6.16
C PRO A 121 16.36 20.89 -4.70
N PRO A 122 16.74 21.76 -3.75
CA PRO A 122 16.38 21.61 -2.34
C PRO A 122 14.86 21.70 -2.12
N ASP A 123 14.17 22.47 -2.95
CA ASP A 123 12.70 22.61 -2.96
C ASP A 123 12.01 21.58 -3.89
N GLY A 124 12.76 20.61 -4.41
CA GLY A 124 12.29 19.64 -5.40
C GLY A 124 11.19 18.74 -4.86
N ASN A 125 9.94 18.95 -5.30
CA ASN A 125 8.87 17.98 -5.06
C ASN A 125 9.19 16.68 -5.83
N ARG A 126 9.03 15.52 -5.19
CA ARG A 126 9.18 14.16 -5.76
C ARG A 126 8.58 14.02 -7.17
N LEU A 127 7.46 14.69 -7.47
CA LEU A 127 6.87 14.70 -8.81
C LEU A 127 7.78 15.27 -9.90
N GLN A 128 8.69 16.20 -9.59
CA GLN A 128 9.69 16.66 -10.54
C GLN A 128 10.67 15.55 -10.92
N LEU A 129 11.09 14.73 -9.96
CA LEU A 129 11.94 13.57 -10.22
C LEU A 129 11.21 12.54 -11.08
N VAL A 130 9.93 12.29 -10.78
CA VAL A 130 9.06 11.42 -11.59
C VAL A 130 8.99 11.93 -13.05
N ARG A 131 8.81 13.24 -13.25
CA ARG A 131 8.77 13.84 -14.59
C ARG A 131 10.11 13.69 -15.32
N ALA A 132 11.24 13.87 -14.64
CA ALA A 132 12.56 13.68 -15.22
C ALA A 132 12.74 12.24 -15.74
N VAL A 133 12.37 11.23 -14.94
CA VAL A 133 12.43 9.81 -15.34
C VAL A 133 11.56 9.53 -16.57
N VAL A 134 10.33 10.03 -16.60
CA VAL A 134 9.41 9.83 -17.73
C VAL A 134 9.92 10.53 -18.99
N ALA A 135 10.46 11.74 -18.87
CA ALA A 135 11.02 12.49 -19.99
C ALA A 135 12.26 11.80 -20.54
N TYR A 136 13.19 11.38 -19.68
CA TYR A 136 14.41 10.69 -20.07
C TYR A 136 14.13 9.37 -20.80
N GLY A 137 13.21 8.55 -20.28
CA GLY A 137 12.81 7.31 -20.95
C GLY A 137 12.15 7.52 -22.31
N ALA A 138 11.51 8.67 -22.54
CA ALA A 138 10.93 9.02 -23.83
C ALA A 138 11.99 9.50 -24.84
N SER A 139 13.00 10.25 -24.39
CA SER A 139 14.08 10.75 -25.24
C SER A 139 15.24 9.77 -25.44
N HIS A 140 15.36 8.74 -24.59
CA HIS A 140 16.42 7.74 -24.64
C HIS A 140 15.85 6.30 -24.66
N PRO A 141 15.22 5.85 -25.77
CA PRO A 141 14.61 4.52 -25.84
C PRO A 141 15.53 3.34 -25.47
N PRO A 142 16.84 3.34 -25.79
CA PRO A 142 17.74 2.27 -25.35
C PRO A 142 17.83 2.13 -23.82
N ALA A 143 17.73 3.23 -23.07
CA ALA A 143 17.80 3.20 -21.61
C ALA A 143 16.63 2.45 -20.97
N LEU A 144 15.51 2.26 -21.69
CA LEU A 144 14.36 1.50 -21.18
C LEU A 144 14.70 0.02 -20.91
N ARG A 145 15.75 -0.51 -21.55
CA ARG A 145 16.23 -1.89 -21.34
C ARG A 145 17.18 -2.03 -20.17
N GLU A 146 17.63 -0.91 -19.61
CA GLU A 146 18.49 -0.91 -18.44
C GLU A 146 17.70 -1.26 -17.18
N ASN A 147 18.43 -1.53 -16.10
CA ASN A 147 17.85 -1.58 -14.77
C ASN A 147 17.17 -0.25 -14.42
N ALA A 148 16.02 -0.30 -13.73
CA ALA A 148 15.27 0.88 -13.29
C ALA A 148 16.14 1.89 -12.49
N GLY A 149 17.03 1.39 -11.63
CA GLY A 149 17.98 2.23 -10.89
C GLY A 149 18.97 2.96 -11.80
N VAL A 150 19.49 2.27 -12.82
CA VAL A 150 20.40 2.86 -13.82
C VAL A 150 19.67 3.92 -14.64
N LEU A 151 18.47 3.62 -15.14
CA LEU A 151 17.66 4.60 -15.88
C LEU A 151 17.38 5.83 -15.02
N ALA A 152 16.96 5.65 -13.77
CA ALA A 152 16.65 6.76 -12.87
C ALA A 152 17.90 7.60 -12.57
N LEU A 153 19.05 6.97 -12.31
CA LEU A 153 20.31 7.66 -12.12
C LEU A 153 20.66 8.53 -13.34
N LEU A 154 20.60 7.96 -14.55
CA LEU A 154 20.90 8.69 -15.78
C LEU A 154 19.91 9.83 -16.01
N ALA A 155 18.61 9.59 -15.78
CA ALA A 155 17.57 10.61 -15.91
C ALA A 155 17.79 11.80 -14.96
N LEU A 156 18.21 11.53 -13.73
CA LEU A 156 18.48 12.59 -12.76
C LEU A 156 19.75 13.37 -13.09
N ARG A 157 20.79 12.71 -13.58
CA ARG A 157 22.03 13.39 -14.01
C ARG A 157 21.81 14.27 -15.24
N ASP A 158 20.93 13.85 -16.14
CA ASP A 158 20.51 14.61 -17.32
C ASP A 158 19.66 15.83 -16.93
N ALA A 159 18.65 15.64 -16.08
CA ALA A 159 17.74 16.69 -15.67
C ALA A 159 18.34 17.68 -14.66
N PHE A 160 19.26 17.22 -13.82
CA PHE A 160 19.83 17.97 -12.69
C PHE A 160 21.37 17.89 -12.66
N PRO A 161 22.06 18.38 -13.70
CA PRO A 161 23.51 18.33 -13.75
C PRO A 161 24.12 19.21 -12.64
N CYS A 162 25.09 18.67 -11.91
CA CYS A 162 25.91 19.45 -11.01
C CYS A 162 26.81 20.39 -11.82
N ARG A 163 26.61 21.70 -11.67
CA ARG A 163 27.51 22.70 -12.25
C ARG A 163 28.75 22.78 -11.36
N LYS A 164 29.91 22.97 -11.99
CA LYS A 164 31.11 23.42 -11.29
C LYS A 164 30.97 24.93 -11.15
N ASP A 165 30.82 25.40 -9.93
CA ASP A 165 31.17 26.78 -9.59
C ASP A 165 32.69 26.86 -9.38
#